data_AF-D3B957-F1
#
_entry.id   AF-D3B957-F1
#
_cell.length_a   1.000
_cell.length_b   1.000
_cell.length_c   1.000
_cell.angle_alpha   90.00
_cell.angle_beta   90.00
_cell.angle_gamma   90.00
#
_symmetry.space_group_name_H-M   'P 1'
#
loop_
_entity.id
_entity.type
_entity.pdbx_description
1 polymer ?
#
loop_
_entity_poly.entity_id
_entity_poly.type
_entity_poly.pdbx_seq_one_letter_code
_entity_poly.pdbx_strand_id
1 'polypeptide(L)'
;MSIAEDSPYKVLFDRDQKSASGIPAVTFIEDVEAYLKDKELEDVFKMLQDSHGKYKYFEQKLSGNVSILTNRAKQLQETIDVDDTFSMNYELSEGVYSSAEISKPQSIYLWLGANVMLEYSFTEAKEVLRKNKETADRQLRETIQDLGFVKDQITTVDVNISRVYNYDVIQRRKKQQPTSAMAPIEK
;
A
#
# COMPACT_ATOMS: atom_id res chain seq x y z
N MET A 1 5.00 16.43 -24.81
CA MET A 1 4.25 17.03 -23.68
C MET A 1 4.31 16.01 -22.54
N SER A 2 4.81 16.47 -21.40
CA SER A 2 5.11 15.75 -20.14
C SER A 2 4.22 14.53 -19.82
N ILE A 3 4.78 13.31 -19.85
CA ILE A 3 4.14 12.06 -19.36
C ILE A 3 4.51 11.83 -17.87
N ALA A 4 5.24 12.76 -17.24
CA ALA A 4 5.78 12.60 -15.89
C ALA A 4 4.93 13.29 -14.80
N GLU A 5 3.99 14.16 -15.17
CA GLU A 5 3.25 14.96 -14.19
C GLU A 5 1.99 14.30 -13.61
N ASP A 6 1.42 13.29 -14.29
CA ASP A 6 0.17 12.64 -13.89
C ASP A 6 0.37 11.16 -13.48
N SER A 7 1.55 10.83 -12.94
CA SER A 7 1.81 9.50 -12.38
C SER A 7 1.20 9.40 -10.98
N PRO A 8 0.27 8.46 -10.72
CA PRO A 8 -0.33 8.28 -9.40
C PRO A 8 0.71 7.89 -8.33
N TYR A 9 1.89 7.45 -8.75
CA TYR A 9 3.04 7.12 -7.90
C TYR A 9 3.79 8.35 -7.38
N LYS A 10 3.52 9.56 -7.88
CA LYS A 10 4.15 10.81 -7.39
C LYS A 10 3.85 11.04 -5.90
N VAL A 11 2.66 10.60 -5.47
CA VAL A 11 2.17 10.71 -4.08
C VAL A 11 3.02 9.91 -3.09
N LEU A 12 3.76 8.89 -3.55
CA LEU A 12 4.67 8.10 -2.71
C LEU A 12 5.86 8.88 -2.14
N PHE A 13 6.20 10.03 -2.73
CA PHE A 13 7.38 10.80 -2.35
C PHE A 13 7.07 12.00 -1.44
N ASP A 14 5.81 12.16 -1.05
CA ASP A 14 5.34 13.31 -0.27
C ASP A 14 5.30 12.96 1.23
N ARG A 15 6.19 13.57 2.03
CA ARG A 15 6.52 13.13 3.40
C ARG A 15 5.55 13.57 4.51
N ASP A 16 4.67 14.54 4.23
CA ASP A 16 3.74 15.11 5.22
C ASP A 16 2.32 14.51 5.15
N GLN A 17 2.13 13.43 4.41
CA GLN A 17 0.80 12.89 4.15
C GLN A 17 0.30 11.98 5.29
N LYS A 18 -0.82 12.37 5.90
CA LYS A 18 -1.56 11.53 6.85
C LYS A 18 -2.31 10.42 6.10
N SER A 19 -2.39 9.23 6.69
CA SER A 19 -3.22 8.14 6.17
C SER A 19 -4.68 8.56 6.09
N ALA A 20 -5.33 8.30 4.95
CA ALA A 20 -6.77 8.47 4.78
C ALA A 20 -7.56 7.35 5.49
N SER A 21 -6.95 6.17 5.64
CA SER A 21 -7.56 4.94 6.15
C SER A 21 -7.45 4.74 7.68
N GLY A 22 -7.03 5.76 8.44
CA GLY A 22 -6.96 5.69 9.90
C GLY A 22 -5.87 4.75 10.44
N ILE A 23 -4.80 4.51 9.67
CA ILE A 23 -3.65 3.73 10.11
C ILE A 23 -2.95 4.49 11.24
N PRO A 24 -2.74 3.88 12.43
CA PRO A 24 -2.07 4.56 13.54
C PRO A 24 -0.66 5.02 13.17
N ALA A 25 -0.29 6.22 13.58
CA ALA A 25 1.07 6.73 13.45
C ALA A 25 1.93 6.25 14.62
N VAL A 26 3.18 5.90 14.34
CA VAL A 26 4.20 5.64 15.36
C VAL A 26 4.87 6.95 15.72
N THR A 27 4.98 7.21 17.02
CA THR A 27 5.77 8.33 17.53
C THR A 27 7.26 7.99 17.44
N PHE A 28 8.02 8.90 16.85
CA PHE A 28 9.48 8.80 16.86
C PHE A 28 10.03 9.05 18.27
N ILE A 29 10.93 8.19 18.74
CA ILE A 29 11.52 8.30 20.08
C ILE A 29 12.83 9.07 19.96
N GLU A 30 12.82 10.35 20.29
CA GLU A 30 14.03 11.20 20.29
C GLU A 30 14.97 10.87 21.45
N ASP A 31 14.45 10.88 22.68
CA ASP A 31 15.20 10.53 23.89
C ASP A 31 14.74 9.16 24.43
N VAL A 32 15.58 8.16 24.18
CA VAL A 32 15.36 6.77 24.60
C VAL A 32 15.46 6.63 26.11
N GLU A 33 16.32 7.42 26.77
CA GLU A 33 16.54 7.34 28.22
C GLU A 33 15.31 7.88 28.96
N ALA A 34 14.77 9.02 28.52
CA ALA A 34 13.52 9.54 29.07
C ALA A 34 12.32 8.61 28.82
N TYR A 35 12.25 7.98 27.65
CA TYR A 35 11.15 7.07 27.29
C TYR A 35 11.16 5.75 28.09
N LEU A 36 12.34 5.27 28.49
CA LEU A 36 12.53 4.00 29.20
C LEU A 36 12.53 4.13 30.73
N LYS A 37 12.44 5.33 31.31
CA LYS A 37 12.48 5.53 32.77
C LYS A 37 11.38 4.76 33.52
N ASP A 38 10.20 4.65 32.93
CA ASP A 38 9.02 4.07 33.56
C ASP A 38 8.60 2.72 32.94
N LYS A 39 9.43 2.16 32.04
CA LYS A 39 9.07 0.97 31.25
C LYS A 39 10.17 -0.08 31.23
N GLU A 40 9.76 -1.34 31.31
CA GLU A 40 10.65 -2.47 31.10
C GLU A 40 11.09 -2.53 29.63
N LEU A 41 12.40 -2.69 29.42
CA LEU A 41 13.03 -2.63 28.11
C LEU A 41 12.56 -3.78 27.19
N GLU A 42 12.32 -4.96 27.76
CA GLU A 42 11.84 -6.14 27.05
C GLU A 42 10.40 -5.96 26.53
N ASP A 43 9.53 -5.32 27.32
CA ASP A 43 8.16 -5.00 26.92
C ASP A 43 8.13 -3.97 25.79
N VAL A 44 8.99 -2.95 25.85
CA VAL A 44 9.11 -1.93 24.79
C VAL A 44 9.62 -2.55 23.49
N PHE A 45 10.60 -3.45 23.57
CA PHE A 45 11.08 -4.19 22.40
C PHE A 45 9.98 -5.04 21.76
N LYS A 46 9.25 -5.79 22.58
CA LYS A 46 8.13 -6.62 22.12
C LYS A 46 7.05 -5.77 21.45
N MET A 47 6.69 -4.64 22.05
CA MET A 47 5.72 -3.68 21.48
C MET A 47 6.18 -3.15 20.11
N LEU A 48 7.47 -2.80 19.96
CA LEU A 48 8.02 -2.32 18.70
C LEU A 48 8.06 -3.42 17.63
N GLN A 49 8.42 -4.65 18.01
CA GLN A 49 8.39 -5.81 17.09
C GLN A 49 6.97 -6.15 16.63
N ASP A 50 6.00 -6.15 17.54
CA ASP A 50 4.58 -6.37 17.23
C ASP A 50 4.06 -5.28 16.28
N SER A 51 4.45 -4.03 16.53
CA SER A 51 4.10 -2.90 15.66
C SER A 51 4.72 -3.04 14.27
N HIS A 52 6.00 -3.38 14.18
CA HIS A 52 6.68 -3.66 12.91
C HIS A 52 5.98 -4.77 12.13
N GLY A 53 5.63 -5.89 12.78
CA GLY A 53 4.89 -7.00 12.17
C GLY A 53 3.53 -6.56 11.60
N LYS A 54 2.78 -5.73 12.33
CA LYS A 54 1.51 -5.17 11.86
C LYS A 54 1.70 -4.29 10.62
N TYR A 55 2.67 -3.38 10.63
CA TYR A 55 2.92 -2.53 9.46
C TYR A 55 3.39 -3.34 8.25
N LYS A 56 4.21 -4.38 8.43
CA LYS A 56 4.61 -5.27 7.34
C LYS A 56 3.42 -6.03 6.73
N TYR A 57 2.48 -6.47 7.56
CA TYR A 57 1.23 -7.06 7.07
C TYR A 57 0.41 -6.05 6.23
N PHE A 58 0.27 -4.82 6.72
CA PHE A 58 -0.43 -3.77 5.98
C PHE A 58 0.28 -3.40 4.67
N GLU A 59 1.62 -3.35 4.66
CA GLU A 59 2.41 -3.11 3.45
C GLU A 59 2.11 -4.18 2.38
N GLN A 60 2.14 -5.47 2.75
CA GLN A 60 1.83 -6.55 1.82
C GLN A 60 0.41 -6.46 1.28
N LYS A 61 -0.57 -6.19 2.15
CA LYS A 61 -1.97 -6.05 1.76
C LYS A 61 -2.19 -4.87 0.82
N LEU A 62 -1.67 -3.69 1.15
CA LEU A 62 -1.80 -2.49 0.32
C LEU A 62 -1.06 -2.65 -1.01
N SER A 63 0.12 -3.26 -1.02
CA SER A 63 0.86 -3.56 -2.24
C SER A 63 0.07 -4.48 -3.19
N GLY A 64 -0.54 -5.53 -2.65
CA GLY A 64 -1.43 -6.40 -3.42
C GLY A 64 -2.64 -5.63 -3.99
N ASN A 65 -3.27 -4.79 -3.18
CA ASN A 65 -4.39 -3.95 -3.62
C ASN A 65 -4.00 -2.97 -4.73
N VAL A 66 -2.82 -2.34 -4.64
CA VAL A 66 -2.30 -1.45 -5.69
C VAL A 66 -2.16 -2.21 -7.01
N SER A 67 -1.62 -3.44 -6.99
CA SER A 67 -1.49 -4.26 -8.20
C SER A 67 -2.85 -4.60 -8.82
N ILE A 68 -3.83 -5.00 -7.99
CA ILE A 68 -5.20 -5.30 -8.42
C ILE A 68 -5.87 -4.07 -9.04
N LEU A 69 -5.81 -2.92 -8.36
CA LEU A 69 -6.42 -1.67 -8.82
C LEU A 69 -5.74 -1.14 -10.09
N THR A 70 -4.42 -1.28 -10.21
CA THR A 70 -3.68 -0.92 -11.43
C THR A 70 -4.14 -1.75 -12.62
N ASN A 71 -4.25 -3.07 -12.46
CA ASN A 71 -4.74 -3.96 -13.52
C ASN A 71 -6.19 -3.64 -13.89
N ARG A 72 -7.04 -3.36 -12.89
CA ARG A 72 -8.44 -2.97 -13.12
C ARG A 72 -8.55 -1.66 -13.89
N ALA A 73 -7.78 -0.63 -13.52
CA ALA A 73 -7.77 0.66 -14.20
C ALA A 73 -7.31 0.51 -15.65
N LYS A 74 -6.28 -0.32 -15.90
CA LYS A 74 -5.81 -0.65 -17.24
C LYS A 74 -6.89 -1.35 -18.09
N GLN A 75 -7.53 -2.39 -17.56
CA GLN A 75 -8.61 -3.10 -18.27
C GLN A 75 -9.80 -2.18 -18.59
N LEU A 76 -10.18 -1.30 -17.67
CA LEU A 76 -11.22 -0.31 -17.92
C LEU A 76 -10.82 0.66 -19.03
N GLN A 77 -9.56 1.11 -19.05
CA GLN A 77 -9.05 1.97 -20.12
C GLN A 77 -9.07 1.26 -21.47
N GLU A 78 -8.56 0.04 -21.56
CA GLU A 78 -8.58 -0.77 -22.78
C GLU A 78 -10.01 -0.99 -23.30
N THR A 79 -10.98 -1.18 -22.41
CA THR A 79 -12.40 -1.35 -22.77
C THR A 79 -13.03 -0.05 -23.29
N ILE A 80 -12.66 1.11 -22.71
CA ILE A 80 -13.15 2.42 -23.15
C ILE A 80 -12.60 2.78 -24.53
N ASP A 81 -11.37 2.37 -24.82
CA ASP A 81 -10.65 2.66 -26.07
C ASP A 81 -11.06 1.76 -27.23
N VAL A 82 -11.99 0.81 -27.02
CA VAL A 82 -12.57 0.03 -28.11
C VAL A 82 -13.35 0.95 -29.06
N ASP A 83 -12.92 0.93 -30.33
CA ASP A 83 -13.57 1.65 -31.41
C ASP A 83 -14.95 1.09 -31.73
N ASP A 84 -15.76 1.87 -32.43
CA ASP A 84 -17.12 1.50 -32.78
C ASP A 84 -17.17 0.38 -33.84
N THR A 85 -16.03 0.10 -34.49
CA THR A 85 -15.88 -1.00 -35.44
C THR A 85 -14.65 -1.83 -35.07
N PHE A 86 -14.84 -3.12 -34.80
CA PHE A 86 -13.77 -4.03 -34.44
C PHE A 86 -14.09 -5.48 -34.81
N SER A 87 -13.05 -6.30 -34.96
CA SER A 87 -13.16 -7.75 -35.16
C SER A 87 -12.64 -8.46 -33.92
N MET A 88 -13.39 -9.45 -33.42
CA MET A 88 -12.98 -10.25 -32.27
C MET A 88 -13.24 -11.74 -32.50
N ASN A 89 -12.46 -12.58 -31.81
CA ASN A 89 -12.79 -13.98 -31.63
C ASN A 89 -13.43 -14.16 -30.26
N TYR A 90 -14.60 -14.78 -30.21
CA TYR A 90 -15.34 -15.02 -28.98
C TYR A 90 -15.58 -16.52 -28.80
N GLU A 91 -15.65 -16.96 -27.54
CA GLU A 91 -15.83 -18.36 -27.19
C GLU A 91 -17.33 -18.71 -27.15
N LEU A 92 -17.73 -19.75 -27.87
CA LEU A 92 -19.10 -20.28 -27.89
C LEU A 92 -19.30 -21.38 -26.85
N SER A 93 -18.27 -22.22 -26.70
CA SER A 93 -18.16 -23.30 -25.71
C SER A 93 -16.69 -23.57 -25.45
N GLU A 94 -16.39 -24.34 -24.40
CA GLU A 94 -15.00 -24.65 -24.00
C GLU A 94 -14.14 -25.10 -25.19
N GLY A 95 -13.16 -24.26 -25.57
CA GLY A 95 -12.23 -24.54 -26.66
C GLY A 95 -12.78 -24.31 -28.08
N VAL A 96 -14.01 -23.82 -28.24
CA VAL A 96 -14.65 -23.53 -29.53
C VAL A 96 -14.84 -22.03 -29.68
N TYR A 97 -14.13 -21.46 -30.66
CA TYR A 97 -14.11 -20.02 -30.92
C TYR A 97 -14.77 -19.70 -32.26
N SER A 98 -15.41 -18.54 -32.35
CA SER A 98 -15.95 -17.98 -33.58
C SER A 98 -15.50 -16.54 -33.75
N SER A 99 -15.38 -16.09 -34.99
CA SER A 99 -15.00 -14.72 -35.33
C SER A 99 -16.25 -13.88 -35.58
N ALA A 100 -16.28 -12.66 -35.03
CA ALA A 100 -17.31 -11.67 -35.28
C ALA A 100 -16.68 -10.35 -35.71
N GLU A 101 -17.28 -9.72 -36.71
CA GLU A 101 -16.96 -8.35 -37.12
C GLU A 101 -18.16 -7.46 -36.77
N ILE A 102 -17.93 -6.48 -35.90
CA ILE A 102 -18.96 -5.60 -35.36
C ILE A 102 -18.72 -4.20 -35.90
N SER A 103 -19.76 -3.56 -36.40
CA SER A 103 -19.73 -2.18 -36.90
C SER A 103 -20.87 -1.38 -36.27
N LYS A 104 -20.55 -0.31 -35.56
CA LYS A 104 -21.47 0.63 -34.90
C LYS A 104 -22.53 -0.07 -34.03
N PRO A 105 -22.13 -0.72 -32.92
CA PRO A 105 -23.07 -1.36 -32.00
C PRO A 105 -24.05 -0.34 -31.42
N GLN A 106 -25.33 -0.69 -31.38
CA GLN A 106 -26.39 0.17 -30.84
C GLN A 106 -26.47 0.08 -29.31
N SER A 107 -26.43 -1.14 -28.77
CA SER A 107 -26.47 -1.41 -27.34
C SER A 107 -25.40 -2.41 -26.91
N ILE A 108 -24.98 -2.28 -25.65
CA ILE A 108 -24.04 -3.17 -24.96
C ILE A 108 -24.67 -3.62 -23.65
N TYR A 109 -24.40 -4.87 -23.26
CA TYR A 109 -24.77 -5.40 -21.97
C TYR A 109 -23.60 -5.30 -20.98
N LEU A 110 -23.80 -4.60 -19.85
CA LEU A 110 -22.82 -4.49 -18.79
C LEU A 110 -23.23 -5.33 -17.57
N TRP A 111 -22.28 -6.08 -17.02
CA TRP A 111 -22.45 -6.81 -15.76
C TRP A 111 -22.15 -5.90 -14.58
N LEU A 112 -23.16 -5.66 -13.74
CA LEU A 112 -23.05 -4.75 -12.57
C LEU A 112 -22.76 -5.50 -11.26
N GLY A 113 -22.78 -6.84 -11.30
CA GLY A 113 -22.65 -7.69 -10.12
C GLY A 113 -24.00 -8.15 -9.59
N ALA A 114 -23.99 -8.94 -8.51
CA ALA A 114 -25.20 -9.50 -7.88
C ALA A 114 -26.17 -10.20 -8.86
N ASN A 115 -25.63 -10.86 -9.90
CA ASN A 115 -26.39 -11.49 -10.98
C ASN A 115 -27.26 -10.53 -11.81
N VAL A 116 -26.90 -9.25 -11.85
CA VAL A 116 -27.60 -8.21 -12.62
C VAL A 116 -26.75 -7.78 -13.81
N MET A 117 -27.39 -7.84 -14.99
CA MET A 117 -26.88 -7.33 -16.26
C MET A 117 -27.88 -6.31 -16.79
N LEU A 118 -27.40 -5.16 -17.26
CA LEU A 118 -28.24 -4.11 -17.85
C LEU A 118 -27.78 -3.77 -19.26
N GLU A 119 -28.75 -3.48 -20.12
CA GLU A 119 -28.53 -2.95 -21.45
C GLU A 119 -28.32 -1.44 -21.39
N TYR A 120 -27.29 -0.96 -22.08
CA TYR A 120 -26.97 0.46 -22.24
C TYR A 120 -26.77 0.77 -23.71
N SER A 121 -27.06 2.00 -24.12
CA SER A 121 -26.55 2.47 -25.42
C SER A 121 -25.01 2.49 -25.39
N PHE A 122 -24.39 2.37 -26.55
CA PHE A 122 -22.93 2.37 -26.66
C PHE A 122 -22.27 3.60 -26.01
N THR A 123 -22.89 4.77 -26.17
CA THR A 123 -22.43 6.03 -25.57
C THR A 123 -22.58 6.04 -24.05
N GLU A 124 -23.72 5.60 -23.51
CA GLU A 124 -23.95 5.53 -22.07
C GLU A 124 -23.02 4.51 -21.41
N ALA A 125 -22.76 3.37 -22.07
CA ALA A 125 -21.81 2.38 -21.59
C ALA A 125 -20.40 2.98 -21.45
N LYS A 126 -19.92 3.74 -22.44
CA LYS A 126 -18.63 4.46 -22.35
C LYS A 126 -18.61 5.45 -21.19
N GLU A 127 -19.71 6.18 -20.93
CA GLU A 127 -19.81 7.07 -19.78
C GLU A 127 -19.76 6.34 -18.43
N VAL A 128 -20.50 5.23 -18.29
CA VAL A 128 -20.49 4.39 -17.08
C VAL A 128 -19.08 3.84 -16.83
N LEU A 129 -18.41 3.34 -17.86
CA LEU A 129 -17.04 2.83 -17.77
C LEU A 129 -16.05 3.93 -17.37
N ARG A 130 -16.19 5.15 -17.91
CA ARG A 130 -15.36 6.31 -17.52
C ARG A 130 -15.55 6.67 -16.04
N LYS A 131 -16.79 6.75 -15.54
CA LYS A 131 -17.06 7.00 -14.11
C LYS A 131 -16.48 5.90 -13.21
N ASN A 132 -16.56 4.64 -13.66
CA ASN A 132 -15.95 3.51 -12.95
C ASN A 132 -14.42 3.62 -12.95
N LYS A 133 -13.81 4.05 -14.05
CA LYS A 133 -12.37 4.30 -14.15
C LYS A 133 -11.93 5.42 -13.20
N GLU A 134 -12.61 6.56 -13.20
CA GLU A 134 -12.31 7.67 -12.28
C GLU A 134 -12.36 7.22 -10.81
N THR A 135 -13.34 6.39 -10.47
CA THR A 135 -13.47 5.82 -9.13
C THR A 135 -12.31 4.88 -8.80
N ALA A 136 -11.92 4.01 -9.74
CA ALA A 136 -10.78 3.11 -9.58
C ALA A 136 -9.45 3.87 -9.45
N ASP A 137 -9.25 4.92 -10.25
CA ASP A 137 -8.06 5.78 -10.20
C ASP A 137 -7.99 6.54 -8.87
N ARG A 138 -9.12 7.04 -8.36
CA ARG A 138 -9.18 7.65 -7.02
C ARG A 138 -8.79 6.66 -5.93
N GLN A 139 -9.39 5.47 -5.94
CA GLN A 139 -9.06 4.40 -4.98
C GLN A 139 -7.58 3.99 -5.08
N LEU A 140 -7.04 3.92 -6.29
CA LEU A 140 -5.64 3.62 -6.53
C LEU A 140 -4.74 4.69 -5.90
N ARG A 141 -5.01 5.97 -6.13
CA ARG A 141 -4.27 7.09 -5.52
C ARG A 141 -4.30 7.05 -3.99
N GLU A 142 -5.47 6.85 -3.40
CA GLU A 142 -5.64 6.74 -1.94
C GLU A 142 -4.86 5.54 -1.37
N THR A 143 -4.92 4.38 -2.04
CA THR A 143 -4.20 3.17 -1.60
C THR A 143 -2.68 3.34 -1.73
N ILE A 144 -2.21 4.01 -2.78
CA ILE A 144 -0.79 4.33 -2.97
C ILE A 144 -0.31 5.27 -1.86
N GLN A 145 -1.09 6.29 -1.51
CA GLN A 145 -0.78 7.19 -0.41
C GLN A 145 -0.67 6.44 0.93
N ASP A 146 -1.64 5.59 1.25
CA ASP A 146 -1.59 4.78 2.48
C ASP A 146 -0.38 3.82 2.48
N LEU A 147 -0.01 3.25 1.32
CA LEU A 147 1.18 2.42 1.19
C LEU A 147 2.47 3.22 1.47
N GLY A 148 2.56 4.45 0.97
CA GLY A 148 3.65 5.38 1.28
C GLY A 148 3.75 5.64 2.78
N PHE A 149 2.64 6.02 3.40
CA PHE A 149 2.56 6.25 4.84
C PHE A 149 3.03 5.03 5.66
N VAL A 150 2.56 3.82 5.32
CA VAL A 150 2.97 2.59 6.01
C VAL A 150 4.48 2.34 5.89
N LYS A 151 5.08 2.61 4.73
CA LYS A 151 6.54 2.46 4.54
C LYS A 151 7.34 3.44 5.40
N ASP A 152 6.85 4.66 5.55
CA ASP A 152 7.45 5.65 6.44
C ASP A 152 7.31 5.25 7.92
N GLN A 153 6.17 4.67 8.30
CA GLN A 153 5.97 4.14 9.65
C GLN A 153 6.91 2.95 9.93
N ILE A 154 7.08 2.03 8.99
CA ILE A 154 8.06 0.92 9.10
C ILE A 154 9.46 1.50 9.35
N THR A 155 9.88 2.46 8.53
CA THR A 155 11.19 3.11 8.68
C THR A 155 11.36 3.75 10.06
N THR A 156 10.33 4.44 10.56
CA THR A 156 10.34 5.06 11.89
C THR A 156 10.47 4.01 13.00
N VAL A 157 9.73 2.91 12.89
CA VAL A 157 9.81 1.79 13.84
C VAL A 157 11.20 1.14 13.81
N ASP A 158 11.79 0.93 12.64
CA ASP A 158 13.13 0.33 12.50
C ASP A 158 14.20 1.20 13.17
N VAL A 159 14.11 2.52 13.01
CA VAL A 159 15.01 3.45 13.71
C VAL A 159 14.78 3.40 15.21
N ASN A 160 13.53 3.36 15.68
CA ASN A 160 13.21 3.25 17.10
C ASN A 160 13.77 1.93 17.70
N ILE A 161 13.58 0.79 17.02
CA ILE A 161 14.13 -0.51 17.44
C ILE A 161 15.66 -0.44 17.57
N SER A 162 16.33 0.15 16.56
CA SER A 162 17.78 0.31 16.54
C SER A 162 18.28 1.18 17.70
N ARG A 163 17.55 2.25 18.02
CA ARG A 163 17.86 3.17 19.12
C ARG A 163 17.71 2.50 20.48
N VAL A 164 16.63 1.76 20.72
CA VAL A 164 16.42 1.01 21.96
C VAL A 164 17.49 -0.09 22.11
N TYR A 165 17.88 -0.75 21.01
CA TYR A 165 18.96 -1.73 21.01
C TYR A 165 20.32 -1.14 21.36
N ASN A 166 20.66 -0.01 20.76
CA ASN A 166 21.91 0.69 21.09
C ASN A 166 21.95 1.11 22.56
N TYR A 167 20.83 1.59 23.11
CA TYR A 167 20.73 1.93 24.53
C TYR A 167 20.96 0.71 25.44
N ASP A 168 20.31 -0.43 25.15
CA ASP A 168 20.49 -1.67 25.92
C ASP A 168 21.96 -2.14 25.92
N VAL A 169 22.61 -2.14 24.75
CA VAL A 169 24.03 -2.52 24.62
C VAL A 169 24.93 -1.60 25.47
N ILE A 170 24.68 -0.29 25.46
CA ILE A 170 25.44 0.67 26.27
C ILE A 170 25.23 0.40 27.78
N GLN A 171 23.99 0.14 28.21
CA GLN A 171 23.69 -0.16 29.61
C GLN A 171 24.34 -1.46 30.08
N ARG A 172 24.34 -2.51 29.25
CA ARG A 172 25.02 -3.79 29.57
C ARG A 172 26.54 -3.61 29.71
N ARG A 173 27.18 -2.83 28.83
CA ARG A 173 28.62 -2.53 28.92
C ARG A 173 28.96 -1.74 30.19
N LYS A 174 28.15 -0.75 30.55
CA LYS A 174 28.30 0.04 31.79
C LYS A 174 28.17 -0.83 33.05
N LYS A 175 27.33 -1.87 33.05
CA LYS A 175 27.17 -2.81 34.18
C LYS A 175 28.32 -3.81 34.31
N GLN A 176 29.10 -4.07 33.24
CA GLN A 176 30.22 -5.03 33.24
C GLN A 176 31.57 -4.40 33.62
N GLN A 177 31.77 -3.10 33.36
CA GLN A 177 33.00 -2.37 33.72
C GLN A 177 33.21 -2.00 35.21
N PRO A 178 32.23 -2.01 36.16
CA PRO A 178 32.48 -1.54 37.53
C PRO A 178 33.28 -2.52 38.41
N THR A 179 33.39 -3.81 38.05
CA THR A 179 33.85 -4.86 38.99
C THR A 179 35.33 -5.25 38.84
N SER A 180 36.02 -4.89 37.75
CA SER A 180 37.42 -5.30 37.54
C SER A 180 38.48 -4.29 38.02
N ALA A 181 38.08 -3.14 38.56
CA ALA A 181 38.99 -2.04 38.92
C ALA A 181 39.21 -1.86 40.43
N MET A 182 38.63 -2.70 41.29
CA MET A 182 38.75 -2.59 42.75
C MET A 182 39.15 -3.93 43.41
N ALA A 183 40.39 -4.37 43.16
CA ALA A 183 41.08 -5.25 44.09
C ALA A 183 42.30 -4.48 44.62
N PRO A 184 42.26 -3.94 45.85
CA PRO A 184 43.45 -3.37 46.47
C PRO A 184 44.47 -4.49 46.71
N ILE A 185 45.68 -4.31 46.21
CA ILE A 185 46.84 -5.11 46.59
C ILE A 185 47.21 -4.66 48.01
N GLU A 186 46.75 -5.38 49.03
CA GLU A 186 47.28 -5.24 50.39
C GLU A 186 48.58 -6.04 50.55
N LYS A 187 49.50 -5.43 51.30
CA LYS A 187 50.91 -5.79 51.51
C LYS A 187 51.11 -7.00 52.41
#